data_AF-A0A0F4T3S8-F1
#
_entry.id   AF-A0A0F4T3S8-F1
#
_cell.length_a   1.000
_cell.length_b   1.000
_cell.length_c   1.000
_cell.angle_alpha   90.00
_cell.angle_beta   90.00
_cell.angle_gamma   90.00
#
_symmetry.space_group_name_H-M   'P 1'
#
loop_
_entity.id
_entity.type
_entity.pdbx_description
1 polymer ?
#
loop_
_entity_poly.entity_id
_entity_poly.type
_entity_poly.pdbx_seq_one_letter_code
_entity_poly.pdbx_strand_id
1 'polypeptide(L)'
;MSESDDVQKSVVPAVAVTDIAEYRPHEEQIVRLETTYAKLVVDCSTSEGLANAKEVRVDIRDVRYALANTTKTALAPYQQKVKDAQARVNQVKEFGETLKDRVLAIETPVDEAIKAEEKRVADAKAERERVEAERVEAIRAKITRFSSVAAAYASRSAADVATILQGVKESVILPEEYAEFEAEGTIARDNAIDQLETLHKSALEREEAAAKLLAQQKELDELREKQRIADENAEKERQRIAAEDRQRIADQQAELNRQREQLQRDQDAQRLKDQQHQRDQEELARLRAQAAAPAPVTTAAAPQVAEKVEVAPISIHAVAAESDDVTTTAPSVDDIVEVVALGFDVDLNTARAWLQAIRF
;
A
#
# COMPACT_ATOMS: atom_id res chain seq x y z
N MET A 1 -66.82 93.20 -57.66
CA MET A 1 -68.26 92.87 -57.73
C MET A 1 -68.60 92.21 -56.40
N SER A 2 -69.66 92.66 -55.73
CA SER A 2 -70.09 92.27 -54.38
C SER A 2 -69.05 92.52 -53.26
N GLU A 3 -69.37 93.20 -52.16
CA GLU A 3 -70.42 92.97 -51.13
C GLU A 3 -70.13 91.73 -50.28
N SER A 4 -70.34 91.71 -48.96
CA SER A 4 -70.50 92.77 -47.94
C SER A 4 -70.48 92.08 -46.56
N ASP A 5 -70.07 92.78 -45.49
CA ASP A 5 -70.50 92.55 -44.09
C ASP A 5 -70.18 91.15 -43.45
N ASP A 6 -70.22 90.92 -42.13
CA ASP A 6 -70.09 91.75 -40.91
C ASP A 6 -69.78 90.77 -39.72
N VAL A 7 -69.72 91.29 -38.49
CA VAL A 7 -69.84 90.63 -37.19
C VAL A 7 -68.56 90.05 -36.58
N GLN A 8 -68.07 90.80 -35.59
CA GLN A 8 -67.14 90.35 -34.56
C GLN A 8 -67.67 89.09 -33.84
N LYS A 9 -67.03 87.92 -34.01
CA LYS A 9 -67.36 86.74 -33.20
C LYS A 9 -66.68 86.81 -31.83
N SER A 10 -67.28 87.58 -30.92
CA SER A 10 -66.96 87.49 -29.50
C SER A 10 -67.21 86.07 -29.00
N VAL A 11 -66.19 85.46 -28.40
CA VAL A 11 -66.29 84.16 -27.70
C VAL A 11 -65.69 84.33 -26.32
N VAL A 12 -66.53 84.78 -25.38
CA VAL A 12 -66.19 84.75 -23.95
C VAL A 12 -66.07 83.28 -23.53
N PRO A 13 -64.95 82.83 -22.95
CA PRO A 13 -64.86 81.47 -22.43
C PRO A 13 -65.78 81.33 -21.21
N ALA A 14 -66.75 80.44 -21.28
CA ALA A 14 -67.64 80.13 -20.17
C ALA A 14 -66.85 79.40 -19.07
N VAL A 15 -66.27 80.16 -18.15
CA VAL A 15 -65.67 79.62 -16.92
C VAL A 15 -66.78 78.99 -16.08
N ALA A 16 -66.65 77.71 -15.77
CA ALA A 16 -67.53 77.06 -14.81
C ALA A 16 -67.29 77.70 -13.43
N VAL A 17 -68.24 78.51 -12.96
CA VAL A 17 -68.17 79.16 -11.65
C VAL A 17 -68.22 78.08 -10.58
N THR A 18 -67.07 77.83 -9.96
CA THR A 18 -66.99 77.04 -8.73
C THR A 18 -67.42 77.96 -7.60
N ASP A 19 -68.59 77.72 -7.00
CA ASP A 19 -69.13 78.56 -5.92
C ASP A 19 -68.28 78.46 -4.64
N ILE A 20 -67.21 79.24 -4.60
CA ILE A 20 -66.29 79.38 -3.46
C ILE A 20 -66.72 80.65 -2.72
N ALA A 21 -67.34 80.48 -1.56
CA ALA A 21 -68.05 81.54 -0.83
C ALA A 21 -67.19 82.79 -0.55
N GLU A 22 -65.88 82.63 -0.40
CA GLU A 22 -64.91 83.72 -0.20
C GLU A 22 -64.72 84.64 -1.42
N TYR A 23 -65.08 84.19 -2.63
CA TYR A 23 -64.98 84.96 -3.88
C TYR A 23 -66.29 85.56 -4.36
N ARG A 24 -67.44 85.05 -3.90
CA ARG A 24 -68.78 85.54 -4.32
C ARG A 24 -68.95 87.07 -4.23
N PRO A 25 -68.45 87.79 -3.19
CA PRO A 25 -68.52 89.25 -3.15
C PRO A 25 -67.65 89.95 -4.23
N HIS A 26 -66.63 89.28 -4.76
CA HIS A 26 -65.78 89.81 -5.84
C HIS A 26 -66.41 89.56 -7.21
N GLU A 27 -67.19 88.49 -7.39
CA GLU A 27 -67.94 88.22 -8.62
C GLU A 27 -68.93 89.37 -8.92
N GLU A 28 -69.67 89.81 -7.90
CA GLU A 28 -70.55 91.00 -7.98
C GLU A 28 -69.77 92.28 -8.35
N GLN A 29 -68.56 92.46 -7.81
CA GLN A 29 -67.70 93.60 -8.13
C GLN A 29 -67.16 93.52 -9.56
N ILE A 30 -66.79 92.34 -10.06
CA ILE A 30 -66.33 92.14 -11.44
C ILE A 30 -67.47 92.46 -12.41
N VAL A 31 -68.68 91.90 -12.20
CA VAL A 31 -69.86 92.19 -13.03
C VAL A 31 -70.20 93.70 -13.01
N ARG A 32 -70.01 94.38 -11.87
CA ARG A 32 -70.14 95.85 -11.79
C ARG A 32 -69.09 96.55 -12.64
N LEU A 33 -67.80 96.20 -12.53
CA LEU A 33 -66.71 96.80 -13.33
C LEU A 33 -66.94 96.59 -14.84
N GLU A 34 -67.27 95.37 -15.24
CA GLU A 34 -67.62 95.02 -16.63
C GLU A 34 -68.78 95.88 -17.12
N THR A 35 -69.91 95.90 -16.41
CA THR A 35 -71.10 96.69 -16.79
C THR A 35 -70.81 98.19 -16.85
N THR A 36 -70.02 98.72 -15.92
CA THR A 36 -69.71 100.16 -15.82
C THR A 36 -68.77 100.62 -16.94
N TYR A 37 -67.81 99.79 -17.34
CA TYR A 37 -66.76 100.18 -18.28
C TYR A 37 -66.89 99.57 -19.70
N ALA A 38 -67.84 98.65 -19.94
CA ALA A 38 -68.05 97.98 -21.24
C ALA A 38 -68.21 98.90 -22.47
N LYS A 39 -68.52 100.19 -22.27
CA LYS A 39 -68.70 101.20 -23.35
C LYS A 39 -67.84 102.45 -23.14
N LEU A 40 -66.89 102.44 -22.19
CA LEU A 40 -66.13 103.61 -21.82
C LEU A 40 -64.91 103.79 -22.74
N VAL A 41 -65.01 104.72 -23.68
CA VAL A 41 -63.89 105.18 -24.52
C VAL A 41 -63.22 106.37 -23.85
N VAL A 42 -61.94 106.24 -23.47
CA VAL A 42 -61.21 107.29 -22.73
C VAL A 42 -60.07 107.87 -23.58
N ASP A 43 -60.21 109.13 -23.99
CA ASP A 43 -59.15 109.86 -24.69
C ASP A 43 -58.09 110.37 -23.71
N CYS A 44 -57.06 109.55 -23.51
CA CYS A 44 -55.91 109.84 -22.67
C CYS A 44 -54.99 110.97 -23.21
N SER A 45 -55.26 111.55 -24.38
CA SER A 45 -54.54 112.75 -24.86
C SER A 45 -55.01 114.03 -24.16
N THR A 46 -56.23 114.02 -23.61
CA THR A 46 -56.78 115.12 -22.80
C THR A 46 -56.39 114.97 -21.32
N SER A 47 -56.28 116.09 -20.61
CA SER A 47 -55.99 116.09 -19.16
C SER A 47 -57.11 115.42 -18.34
N GLU A 48 -58.36 115.63 -18.74
CA GLU A 48 -59.56 115.05 -18.11
C GLU A 48 -59.68 113.54 -18.39
N GLY A 49 -59.54 113.11 -19.65
CA GLY A 49 -59.51 111.69 -19.99
C GLY A 49 -58.35 110.95 -19.32
N LEU A 50 -57.16 111.57 -19.22
CA LEU A 50 -56.03 111.01 -18.49
C LEU A 50 -56.25 110.96 -16.96
N ALA A 51 -57.15 111.77 -16.39
CA ALA A 51 -57.58 111.62 -15.00
C ALA A 51 -58.54 110.43 -14.85
N ASN A 52 -59.61 110.41 -15.65
CA ASN A 52 -60.63 109.35 -15.64
C ASN A 52 -60.00 107.96 -15.89
N ALA A 53 -59.04 107.84 -16.81
CA ALA A 53 -58.29 106.61 -17.07
C ALA A 53 -57.48 106.10 -15.86
N LYS A 54 -57.01 106.99 -14.98
CA LYS A 54 -56.29 106.61 -13.76
C LYS A 54 -57.24 106.10 -12.70
N GLU A 55 -58.42 106.71 -12.55
CA GLU A 55 -59.45 106.28 -11.59
C GLU A 55 -60.02 104.91 -11.97
N VAL A 56 -60.42 104.72 -13.22
CA VAL A 56 -60.82 103.41 -13.78
C VAL A 56 -59.74 102.34 -13.55
N ARG A 57 -58.47 102.70 -13.72
CA ARG A 57 -57.33 101.80 -13.46
C ARG A 57 -57.13 101.51 -11.97
N VAL A 58 -57.48 102.41 -11.06
CA VAL A 58 -57.46 102.15 -9.61
C VAL A 58 -58.56 101.16 -9.24
N ASP A 59 -59.82 101.43 -9.63
CA ASP A 59 -60.97 100.56 -9.30
C ASP A 59 -60.75 99.11 -9.77
N ILE A 60 -60.34 98.90 -11.02
CA ILE A 60 -60.02 97.55 -11.56
C ILE A 60 -58.85 96.91 -10.81
N ARG A 61 -57.80 97.68 -10.50
CA ARG A 61 -56.59 97.17 -9.85
C ARG A 61 -56.85 96.79 -8.40
N ASP A 62 -57.75 97.49 -7.73
CA ASP A 62 -58.01 97.31 -6.31
C ASP A 62 -58.94 96.09 -6.08
N VAL A 63 -59.92 95.82 -6.96
CA VAL A 63 -60.62 94.51 -7.00
C VAL A 63 -59.64 93.37 -7.29
N ARG A 64 -58.71 93.54 -8.23
CA ARG A 64 -57.65 92.54 -8.51
C ARG A 64 -56.72 92.30 -7.31
N TYR A 65 -56.43 93.31 -6.48
CA TYR A 65 -55.69 93.11 -5.23
C TYR A 65 -56.55 92.47 -4.15
N ALA A 66 -57.85 92.79 -4.08
CA ALA A 66 -58.79 92.17 -3.15
C ALA A 66 -58.92 90.66 -3.41
N LEU A 67 -59.04 90.25 -4.68
CA LEU A 67 -58.98 88.84 -5.10
C LEU A 67 -57.70 88.14 -4.60
N ALA A 68 -56.52 88.70 -4.87
CA ALA A 68 -55.25 88.11 -4.46
C ALA A 68 -55.09 88.01 -2.92
N ASN A 69 -55.60 88.99 -2.19
CA ASN A 69 -55.64 88.98 -0.73
C ASN A 69 -56.63 87.93 -0.20
N THR A 70 -57.80 87.76 -0.83
CA THR A 70 -58.74 86.67 -0.55
C THR A 70 -58.08 85.31 -0.77
N THR A 71 -57.41 85.09 -1.92
CA THR A 71 -56.68 83.84 -2.19
C THR A 71 -55.66 83.52 -1.10
N LYS A 72 -54.82 84.50 -0.75
CA LYS A 72 -53.81 84.36 0.30
C LYS A 72 -54.41 84.04 1.67
N THR A 73 -55.55 84.66 2.00
CA THR A 73 -56.21 84.51 3.31
C THR A 73 -56.97 83.18 3.42
N ALA A 74 -57.74 82.81 2.39
CA ALA A 74 -58.49 81.55 2.36
C ALA A 74 -57.56 80.32 2.36
N LEU A 75 -56.40 80.40 1.71
CA LEU A 75 -55.46 79.26 1.63
C LEU A 75 -54.59 79.10 2.89
N ALA A 76 -54.42 80.15 3.70
CA ALA A 76 -53.61 80.14 4.93
C ALA A 76 -53.99 79.04 5.95
N PRO A 77 -55.27 78.82 6.34
CA PRO A 77 -55.62 77.75 7.28
C PRO A 77 -55.36 76.35 6.73
N TYR A 78 -55.44 76.13 5.41
CA TYR A 78 -55.09 74.85 4.79
C TYR A 78 -53.57 74.63 4.78
N GLN A 79 -52.80 75.65 4.42
CA GLN A 79 -51.33 75.59 4.49
C GLN A 79 -50.83 75.37 5.92
N GLN A 80 -51.49 75.93 6.93
CA GLN A 80 -51.15 75.69 8.33
C GLN A 80 -51.44 74.23 8.74
N LYS A 81 -52.65 73.72 8.45
CA LYS A 81 -52.99 72.31 8.69
C LYS A 81 -52.01 71.31 8.06
N VAL A 82 -51.51 71.60 6.85
CA VAL A 82 -50.48 70.77 6.19
C VAL A 82 -49.15 70.80 6.94
N LYS A 83 -48.70 71.97 7.42
CA LYS A 83 -47.50 72.09 8.26
C LYS A 83 -47.65 71.35 9.59
N ASP A 84 -48.79 71.53 10.27
CA ASP A 84 -49.08 70.89 11.55
C ASP A 84 -49.12 69.36 11.43
N ALA A 85 -49.74 68.85 10.35
CA ALA A 85 -49.74 67.42 10.02
C ALA A 85 -48.33 66.89 9.75
N GLN A 86 -47.51 67.61 8.98
CA GLN A 86 -46.12 67.19 8.71
C GLN A 86 -45.25 67.21 9.97
N ALA A 87 -45.41 68.22 10.84
CA ALA A 87 -44.73 68.27 12.13
C ALA A 87 -45.13 67.08 13.02
N ARG A 88 -46.42 66.71 13.04
CA ARG A 88 -46.89 65.52 13.76
C ARG A 88 -46.36 64.22 13.19
N VAL A 89 -46.24 64.09 11.86
CA VAL A 89 -45.62 62.91 11.21
C VAL A 89 -44.15 62.77 11.61
N ASN A 90 -43.39 63.87 11.66
CA ASN A 90 -41.99 63.83 12.10
C ASN A 90 -41.89 63.40 13.57
N GLN A 91 -42.66 64.04 14.45
CA GLN A 91 -42.71 63.71 15.88
C GLN A 91 -43.05 62.23 16.15
N VAL A 92 -43.98 61.64 15.38
CA VAL A 92 -44.33 60.22 15.51
C VAL A 92 -43.18 59.30 15.07
N LYS A 93 -42.43 59.66 14.01
CA LYS A 93 -41.24 58.90 13.58
C LYS A 93 -40.12 58.98 14.62
N GLU A 94 -39.76 60.19 15.05
CA GLU A 94 -38.70 60.44 16.04
C GLU A 94 -38.98 59.70 17.36
N PHE A 95 -40.23 59.76 17.84
CA PHE A 95 -40.65 59.03 19.04
C PHE A 95 -40.66 57.49 18.82
N GLY A 96 -41.04 57.02 17.64
CA GLY A 96 -41.00 55.60 17.28
C GLY A 96 -39.60 55.01 17.32
N GLU A 97 -38.62 55.66 16.67
CA GLU A 97 -37.22 55.24 16.73
C GLU A 97 -36.66 55.36 18.16
N THR A 98 -36.97 56.45 18.89
CA THR A 98 -36.56 56.60 20.30
C THR A 98 -37.07 55.47 21.21
N LEU A 99 -38.30 54.98 20.99
CA LEU A 99 -38.83 53.83 21.73
C LEU A 99 -38.14 52.51 21.31
N LYS A 100 -37.90 52.32 20.01
CA LYS A 100 -37.20 51.16 19.47
C LYS A 100 -35.76 51.05 20.00
N ASP A 101 -35.00 52.14 19.97
CA ASP A 101 -33.63 52.19 20.51
C ASP A 101 -33.61 51.90 22.02
N ARG A 102 -34.62 52.39 22.76
CA ARG A 102 -34.79 52.10 24.19
C ARG A 102 -35.16 50.63 24.47
N VAL A 103 -35.91 49.97 23.59
CA VAL A 103 -36.18 48.52 23.69
C VAL A 103 -34.91 47.72 23.37
N LEU A 104 -34.20 48.08 22.30
CA LEU A 104 -32.94 47.44 21.92
C LEU A 104 -31.89 47.52 23.05
N ALA A 105 -31.77 48.69 23.70
CA ALA A 105 -30.88 48.87 24.86
C ALA A 105 -31.25 48.02 26.11
N ILE A 106 -32.45 47.44 26.15
CA ILE A 106 -32.87 46.48 27.17
C ILE A 106 -32.65 45.04 26.68
N GLU A 107 -32.85 44.78 25.39
CA GLU A 107 -32.69 43.48 24.74
C GLU A 107 -31.22 43.04 24.61
N THR A 108 -30.33 43.92 24.13
CA THR A 108 -28.91 43.60 23.89
C THR A 108 -28.21 42.96 25.09
N PRO A 109 -28.23 43.51 26.33
CA PRO A 109 -27.56 42.87 27.46
C PRO A 109 -28.19 41.53 27.88
N VAL A 110 -29.45 41.25 27.52
CA VAL A 110 -30.11 39.96 27.77
C VAL A 110 -29.69 38.94 26.71
N ASP A 111 -29.65 39.32 25.44
CA ASP A 111 -29.15 38.52 24.32
C ASP A 111 -27.66 38.15 24.49
N GLU A 112 -26.82 39.11 24.91
CA GLU A 112 -25.41 38.88 25.24
C GLU A 112 -25.25 37.91 26.43
N ALA A 113 -26.07 38.04 27.48
CA ALA A 113 -26.04 37.14 28.63
C ALA A 113 -26.50 35.72 28.29
N ILE A 114 -27.53 35.57 27.45
CA ILE A 114 -27.99 34.27 26.94
C ILE A 114 -26.86 33.61 26.14
N LYS A 115 -26.27 34.30 25.16
CA LYS A 115 -25.18 33.77 24.34
C LYS A 115 -23.93 33.40 25.15
N ALA A 116 -23.62 34.15 26.20
CA ALA A 116 -22.52 33.84 27.10
C ALA A 116 -22.77 32.54 27.88
N GLU A 117 -23.99 32.32 28.39
CA GLU A 117 -24.35 31.10 29.12
C GLU A 117 -24.53 29.88 28.20
N GLU A 118 -25.16 30.05 27.03
CA GLU A 118 -25.25 29.01 26.00
C GLU A 118 -23.86 28.53 25.58
N LYS A 119 -22.93 29.47 25.35
CA LYS A 119 -21.53 29.13 25.09
C LYS A 119 -20.89 28.40 26.28
N ARG A 120 -21.05 28.91 27.52
CA ARG A 120 -20.48 28.27 28.72
C ARG A 120 -20.99 26.84 28.91
N VAL A 121 -22.26 26.58 28.60
CA VAL A 121 -22.87 25.24 28.63
C VAL A 121 -22.34 24.36 27.49
N ALA A 122 -22.19 24.90 26.28
CA ALA A 122 -21.62 24.19 25.13
C ALA A 122 -20.15 23.81 25.36
N ASP A 123 -19.31 24.76 25.80
CA ASP A 123 -17.89 24.54 26.12
C ASP A 123 -17.75 23.49 27.24
N ALA A 124 -18.55 23.60 28.32
CA ALA A 124 -18.54 22.64 29.42
C ALA A 124 -19.09 21.25 29.02
N LYS A 125 -19.97 21.17 28.02
CA LYS A 125 -20.42 19.91 27.44
C LYS A 125 -19.32 19.28 26.58
N ALA A 126 -18.70 20.05 25.69
CA ALA A 126 -17.62 19.59 24.81
C ALA A 126 -16.39 19.10 25.62
N GLU A 127 -16.05 19.78 26.72
CA GLU A 127 -14.98 19.34 27.64
C GLU A 127 -15.31 17.96 28.26
N ARG A 128 -16.56 17.77 28.74
CA ARG A 128 -17.01 16.48 29.28
C ARG A 128 -17.01 15.38 28.22
N GLU A 129 -17.47 15.67 27.02
CA GLU A 129 -17.48 14.72 25.90
C GLU A 129 -16.04 14.37 25.45
N ARG A 130 -15.08 15.31 25.51
CA ARG A 130 -13.66 14.99 25.24
C ARG A 130 -13.06 14.12 26.34
N VAL A 131 -13.24 14.47 27.61
CA VAL A 131 -12.71 13.71 28.75
C VAL A 131 -13.30 12.29 28.78
N GLU A 132 -14.58 12.15 28.45
CA GLU A 132 -15.24 10.84 28.37
C GLU A 132 -14.75 10.02 27.16
N ALA A 133 -14.59 10.64 25.98
CA ALA A 133 -14.00 9.96 24.83
C ALA A 133 -12.54 9.53 25.10
N GLU A 134 -11.76 10.36 25.79
CA GLU A 134 -10.38 10.05 26.21
C GLU A 134 -10.35 8.89 27.21
N ARG A 135 -11.29 8.83 28.17
CA ARG A 135 -11.48 7.69 29.09
C ARG A 135 -11.82 6.41 28.32
N VAL A 136 -12.81 6.45 27.43
CA VAL A 136 -13.28 5.29 26.67
C VAL A 136 -12.18 4.75 25.74
N GLU A 137 -11.48 5.62 25.02
CA GLU A 137 -10.36 5.21 24.15
C GLU A 137 -9.15 4.70 24.95
N ALA A 138 -8.86 5.27 26.13
CA ALA A 138 -7.82 4.73 27.01
C ALA A 138 -8.16 3.31 27.51
N ILE A 139 -9.42 3.03 27.84
CA ILE A 139 -9.87 1.69 28.24
C ILE A 139 -9.82 0.73 27.05
N ARG A 140 -10.36 1.12 25.89
CA ARG A 140 -10.29 0.33 24.65
C ARG A 140 -8.86 0.01 24.24
N ALA A 141 -7.93 0.97 24.38
CA ALA A 141 -6.52 0.75 24.13
C ALA A 141 -5.87 -0.27 25.09
N LYS A 142 -6.40 -0.48 26.31
CA LYS A 142 -6.01 -1.63 27.15
C LYS A 142 -6.54 -2.94 26.58
N ILE A 143 -7.83 -2.97 26.22
CA ILE A 143 -8.52 -4.17 25.69
C ILE A 143 -7.85 -4.66 24.39
N THR A 144 -7.54 -3.75 23.46
CA THR A 144 -6.86 -4.06 22.19
C THR A 144 -5.43 -4.59 22.38
N ARG A 145 -4.75 -4.32 23.51
CA ARG A 145 -3.44 -4.93 23.78
C ARG A 145 -3.55 -6.44 23.91
N PHE A 146 -4.57 -6.95 24.60
CA PHE A 146 -4.81 -8.39 24.70
C PHE A 146 -5.06 -9.02 23.32
N SER A 147 -5.95 -8.47 22.49
CA SER A 147 -6.20 -9.03 21.15
C SER A 147 -4.99 -8.91 20.19
N SER A 148 -4.05 -7.99 20.44
CA SER A 148 -2.82 -7.87 19.66
C SER A 148 -1.68 -8.82 20.08
N VAL A 149 -1.72 -9.38 21.29
CA VAL A 149 -0.52 -10.00 21.91
C VAL A 149 -0.08 -11.28 21.20
N ALA A 150 -1.01 -12.14 20.79
CA ALA A 150 -0.69 -13.41 20.15
C ALA A 150 0.03 -13.19 18.80
N ALA A 151 -0.40 -12.20 18.02
CA ALA A 151 0.24 -11.82 16.76
C ALA A 151 1.66 -11.29 16.97
N ALA A 152 1.87 -10.45 17.99
CA ALA A 152 3.18 -9.88 18.30
C ALA A 152 4.24 -10.92 18.74
N TYR A 153 3.80 -12.08 19.26
CA TYR A 153 4.66 -13.16 19.72
C TYR A 153 4.72 -14.37 18.76
N ALA A 154 3.98 -14.37 17.64
CA ALA A 154 3.80 -15.53 16.76
C ALA A 154 5.11 -16.24 16.32
N SER A 155 6.15 -15.47 16.05
CA SER A 155 7.46 -15.96 15.59
C SER A 155 8.52 -16.08 16.71
N ARG A 156 8.12 -15.99 17.99
CA ARG A 156 9.03 -16.07 19.15
C ARG A 156 9.27 -17.51 19.62
N SER A 157 10.19 -17.68 20.57
CA SER A 157 10.47 -18.97 21.18
C SER A 157 9.36 -19.40 22.13
N ALA A 158 9.24 -20.70 22.42
CA ALA A 158 8.28 -21.21 23.37
C ALA A 158 8.43 -20.59 24.77
N ALA A 159 9.66 -20.28 25.18
CA ALA A 159 9.98 -19.63 26.45
C ALA A 159 9.51 -18.15 26.52
N ASP A 160 9.67 -17.40 25.42
CA ASP A 160 9.12 -16.03 25.31
C ASP A 160 7.59 -16.06 25.43
N VAL A 161 6.95 -16.98 24.69
CA VAL A 161 5.48 -17.12 24.67
C VAL A 161 4.95 -17.54 26.04
N ALA A 162 5.62 -18.47 26.74
CA ALA A 162 5.24 -18.86 28.10
C ALA A 162 5.32 -17.69 29.09
N THR A 163 6.32 -16.82 28.94
CA THR A 163 6.54 -15.66 29.81
C THR A 163 5.43 -14.62 29.64
N ILE A 164 5.04 -14.30 28.39
CA ILE A 164 3.94 -13.37 28.16
C ILE A 164 2.58 -13.98 28.50
N LEU A 165 2.38 -15.29 28.26
CA LEU A 165 1.18 -16.04 28.67
C LEU A 165 0.96 -15.95 30.18
N GLN A 166 2.01 -16.13 30.98
CA GLN A 166 1.92 -15.99 32.44
C GLN A 166 1.55 -14.56 32.84
N GLY A 167 2.16 -13.54 32.23
CA GLY A 167 1.82 -12.14 32.48
C GLY A 167 0.38 -11.76 32.11
N VAL A 168 -0.18 -12.36 31.06
CA VAL A 168 -1.61 -12.20 30.70
C VAL A 168 -2.52 -12.93 31.70
N LYS A 169 -2.14 -14.12 32.18
CA LYS A 169 -2.88 -14.84 33.24
C LYS A 169 -2.88 -14.12 34.59
N GLU A 170 -1.78 -13.45 34.92
CA GLU A 170 -1.64 -12.61 36.13
C GLU A 170 -2.32 -11.23 35.98
N SER A 171 -2.78 -10.87 34.78
CA SER A 171 -3.48 -9.60 34.54
C SER A 171 -4.91 -9.63 35.08
N VAL A 172 -5.12 -8.91 36.19
CA VAL A 172 -6.45 -8.70 36.78
C VAL A 172 -7.16 -7.56 36.03
N ILE A 173 -8.38 -7.83 35.58
CA ILE A 173 -9.29 -6.80 35.07
C ILE A 173 -10.03 -6.24 36.29
N LEU A 174 -9.81 -4.96 36.61
CA LEU A 174 -10.42 -4.30 37.77
C LEU A 174 -11.57 -3.39 37.33
N PRO A 175 -12.73 -3.38 38.03
CA PRO A 175 -13.84 -2.47 37.75
C PRO A 175 -13.42 -1.00 37.75
N GLU A 176 -12.49 -0.60 38.61
CA GLU A 176 -11.95 0.76 38.69
C GLU A 176 -11.11 1.15 37.47
N GLU A 177 -10.56 0.17 36.74
CA GLU A 177 -9.67 0.38 35.59
C GLU A 177 -10.34 0.23 34.23
N TYR A 178 -11.47 -0.47 34.16
CA TYR A 178 -12.19 -0.79 32.92
C TYR A 178 -13.66 -0.32 32.93
N ALA A 179 -14.21 0.01 34.10
CA ALA A 179 -15.57 0.51 34.29
C ALA A 179 -16.62 -0.36 33.56
N GLU A 180 -17.42 0.22 32.66
CA GLU A 180 -18.45 -0.51 31.93
C GLU A 180 -17.90 -1.60 30.97
N PHE A 181 -16.62 -1.53 30.64
CA PHE A 181 -15.94 -2.48 29.74
C PHE A 181 -15.23 -3.63 30.49
N GLU A 182 -15.46 -3.82 31.79
CA GLU A 182 -14.88 -4.94 32.58
C GLU A 182 -15.13 -6.31 31.92
N ALA A 183 -16.35 -6.55 31.43
CA ALA A 183 -16.71 -7.78 30.74
C ALA A 183 -15.97 -7.94 29.39
N GLU A 184 -15.86 -6.86 28.61
CA GLU A 184 -15.12 -6.86 27.33
C GLU A 184 -13.60 -7.08 27.55
N GLY A 185 -13.02 -6.45 28.58
CA GLY A 185 -11.62 -6.64 28.96
C GLY A 185 -11.33 -8.06 29.45
N THR A 186 -12.25 -8.66 30.21
CA THR A 186 -12.15 -10.06 30.65
C THR A 186 -12.20 -11.01 29.45
N ILE A 187 -13.18 -10.85 28.57
CA ILE A 187 -13.31 -11.64 27.34
C ILE A 187 -12.07 -11.47 26.45
N ALA A 188 -11.52 -10.26 26.31
CA ALA A 188 -10.32 -10.03 25.49
C ALA A 188 -9.06 -10.67 26.09
N ARG A 189 -8.88 -10.61 27.42
CA ARG A 189 -7.79 -11.31 28.13
C ARG A 189 -7.90 -12.82 27.95
N ASP A 190 -9.10 -13.38 28.15
CA ASP A 190 -9.29 -14.83 28.14
C ASP A 190 -9.11 -15.41 26.72
N ASN A 191 -9.61 -14.73 25.68
CA ASN A 191 -9.28 -15.06 24.30
C ASN A 191 -7.77 -14.95 24.00
N ALA A 192 -7.06 -14.00 24.60
CA ALA A 192 -5.62 -13.85 24.44
C ALA A 192 -4.84 -14.97 25.14
N ILE A 193 -5.35 -15.51 26.26
CA ILE A 193 -4.81 -16.70 26.93
C ILE A 193 -4.94 -17.91 26.00
N ASP A 194 -6.14 -18.21 25.48
CA ASP A 194 -6.39 -19.35 24.58
C ASP A 194 -5.50 -19.31 23.32
N GLN A 195 -5.33 -18.11 22.73
CA GLN A 195 -4.45 -17.91 21.59
C GLN A 195 -2.97 -18.10 21.95
N LEU A 196 -2.51 -17.58 23.08
CA LEU A 196 -1.12 -17.75 23.54
C LEU A 196 -0.81 -19.19 23.98
N GLU A 197 -1.76 -19.94 24.54
CA GLU A 197 -1.59 -21.38 24.83
C GLU A 197 -1.44 -22.19 23.53
N THR A 198 -2.31 -21.93 22.55
CA THR A 198 -2.24 -22.53 21.22
C THR A 198 -0.90 -22.23 20.55
N LEU A 199 -0.44 -20.97 20.65
CA LEU A 199 0.84 -20.54 20.08
C LEU A 199 2.04 -21.15 20.82
N HIS A 200 2.00 -21.23 22.16
CA HIS A 200 3.05 -21.83 22.98
C HIS A 200 3.26 -23.30 22.62
N LYS A 201 2.16 -24.06 22.50
CA LYS A 201 2.20 -25.45 22.03
C LYS A 201 2.83 -25.56 20.64
N SER A 202 2.40 -24.72 19.69
CA SER A 202 2.97 -24.70 18.32
C SER A 202 4.46 -24.29 18.30
N ALA A 203 4.91 -23.46 19.25
CA ALA A 203 6.32 -23.14 19.41
C ALA A 203 7.13 -24.35 19.94
N LEU A 204 6.63 -25.04 20.97
CA LEU A 204 7.24 -26.26 21.50
C LEU A 204 7.37 -27.35 20.42
N GLU A 205 6.32 -27.59 19.64
CA GLU A 205 6.31 -28.59 18.56
C GLU A 205 7.34 -28.26 17.47
N ARG A 206 7.51 -26.98 17.11
CA ARG A 206 8.54 -26.52 16.16
C ARG A 206 9.96 -26.66 16.73
N GLU A 207 10.17 -26.31 17.99
CA GLU A 207 11.47 -26.40 18.65
C GLU A 207 11.90 -27.86 18.86
N GLU A 208 10.99 -28.75 19.24
CA GLU A 208 11.26 -30.19 19.37
C GLU A 208 11.57 -30.82 18.00
N ALA A 209 10.85 -30.45 16.94
CA ALA A 209 11.13 -30.89 15.58
C ALA A 209 12.52 -30.41 15.09
N ALA A 210 12.88 -29.15 15.35
CA ALA A 210 14.20 -28.61 15.02
C ALA A 210 15.33 -29.30 15.80
N ALA A 211 15.11 -29.61 17.09
CA ALA A 211 16.06 -30.35 17.91
C ALA A 211 16.26 -31.80 17.41
N LYS A 212 15.18 -32.49 17.03
CA LYS A 212 15.23 -33.83 16.40
C LYS A 212 15.99 -33.81 15.08
N LEU A 213 15.74 -32.82 14.22
CA LEU A 213 16.45 -32.67 12.94
C LEU A 213 17.95 -32.41 13.15
N LEU A 214 18.32 -31.54 14.10
CA LEU A 214 19.73 -31.29 14.46
C LEU A 214 20.43 -32.52 15.08
N ALA A 215 19.70 -33.39 15.78
CA ALA A 215 20.24 -34.66 16.26
C ALA A 215 20.50 -35.64 15.11
N GLN A 216 19.53 -35.80 14.20
CA GLN A 216 19.65 -36.65 13.01
C GLN A 216 20.79 -36.20 12.08
N GLN A 217 20.98 -34.89 11.89
CA GLN A 217 22.10 -34.34 11.13
C GLN A 217 23.45 -34.73 11.75
N LYS A 218 23.60 -34.59 13.07
CA LYS A 218 24.84 -34.98 13.77
C LYS A 218 25.13 -36.48 13.69
N GLU A 219 24.11 -37.33 13.86
CA GLU A 219 24.26 -38.78 13.73
C GLU A 219 24.70 -39.18 12.32
N LEU A 220 24.13 -38.53 11.30
CA LEU A 220 24.45 -38.79 9.89
C LEU A 220 25.85 -38.27 9.51
N ASP A 221 26.30 -37.15 10.06
CA ASP A 221 27.67 -36.65 9.86
C ASP A 221 28.70 -37.47 10.66
N GLU A 222 28.36 -37.96 11.87
CA GLU A 222 29.16 -38.95 12.58
C GLU A 222 29.29 -40.27 11.78
N LEU A 223 28.22 -40.71 11.13
CA LEU A 223 28.25 -41.92 10.29
C LEU A 223 29.15 -41.71 9.06
N ARG A 224 29.08 -40.54 8.41
CA ARG A 224 29.98 -40.15 7.30
C ARG A 224 31.44 -40.12 7.74
N GLU A 225 31.74 -39.56 8.91
CA GLU A 225 33.11 -39.52 9.46
C GLU A 225 33.62 -40.93 9.79
N LYS A 226 32.80 -41.76 10.45
CA LYS A 226 33.12 -43.18 10.71
C LYS A 226 33.37 -43.95 9.41
N GLN A 227 32.58 -43.68 8.36
CA GLN A 227 32.78 -44.27 7.05
C GLN A 227 34.08 -43.78 6.38
N ARG A 228 34.38 -42.47 6.38
CA ARG A 228 35.65 -41.96 5.84
C ARG A 228 36.86 -42.58 6.56
N ILE A 229 36.81 -42.71 7.89
CA ILE A 229 37.86 -43.36 8.68
C ILE A 229 37.98 -44.85 8.32
N ALA A 230 36.87 -45.55 8.10
CA ALA A 230 36.87 -46.95 7.68
C ALA A 230 37.46 -47.13 6.27
N ASP A 231 37.07 -46.28 5.32
CA ASP A 231 37.58 -46.28 3.94
C ASP A 231 39.08 -45.92 3.90
N GLU A 232 39.50 -44.87 4.60
CA GLU A 232 40.92 -44.51 4.78
C GLU A 232 41.74 -45.66 5.38
N ASN A 233 41.20 -46.37 6.38
CA ASN A 233 41.91 -47.49 7.01
C ASN A 233 41.94 -48.71 6.08
N ALA A 234 40.89 -48.96 5.30
CA ALA A 234 40.88 -49.98 4.27
C ALA A 234 41.86 -49.66 3.14
N GLU A 235 42.01 -48.40 2.73
CA GLU A 235 43.05 -47.97 1.78
C GLU A 235 44.45 -48.14 2.36
N LYS A 236 44.70 -47.72 3.61
CA LYS A 236 45.99 -47.90 4.29
C LYS A 236 46.36 -49.38 4.37
N GLU A 237 45.42 -50.27 4.68
CA GLU A 237 45.71 -51.72 4.73
C GLU A 237 45.90 -52.33 3.33
N ARG A 238 45.12 -51.92 2.31
CA ARG A 238 45.39 -52.30 0.90
C ARG A 238 46.79 -51.85 0.47
N GLN A 239 47.22 -50.65 0.87
CA GLN A 239 48.56 -50.14 0.58
C GLN A 239 49.65 -50.95 1.30
N ARG A 240 49.42 -51.38 2.55
CA ARG A 240 50.34 -52.26 3.30
C ARG A 240 50.46 -53.65 2.66
N ILE A 241 49.33 -54.29 2.34
CA ILE A 241 49.32 -55.59 1.64
C ILE A 241 50.04 -55.47 0.29
N ALA A 242 49.70 -54.46 -0.53
CA ALA A 242 50.37 -54.24 -1.80
C ALA A 242 51.86 -53.89 -1.65
N ALA A 243 52.29 -53.28 -0.54
CA ALA A 243 53.72 -53.07 -0.25
C ALA A 243 54.42 -54.37 0.15
N GLU A 244 53.79 -55.21 0.98
CA GLU A 244 54.33 -56.52 1.35
C GLU A 244 54.42 -57.47 0.14
N ASP A 245 53.39 -57.53 -0.71
CA ASP A 245 53.42 -58.34 -1.92
C ASP A 245 54.48 -57.84 -2.92
N ARG A 246 54.66 -56.52 -3.07
CA ARG A 246 55.78 -55.97 -3.86
C ARG A 246 57.14 -56.36 -3.27
N GLN A 247 57.29 -56.36 -1.94
CA GLN A 247 58.52 -56.80 -1.29
C GLN A 247 58.75 -58.30 -1.50
N ARG A 248 57.74 -59.15 -1.28
CA ARG A 248 57.80 -60.60 -1.53
C ARG A 248 58.15 -60.92 -2.99
N ILE A 249 57.58 -60.20 -3.96
CA ILE A 249 57.89 -60.35 -5.39
C ILE A 249 59.34 -59.89 -5.67
N ALA A 250 59.78 -58.78 -5.10
CA ALA A 250 61.16 -58.30 -5.25
C ALA A 250 62.19 -59.29 -4.65
N ASP A 251 61.90 -59.86 -3.47
CA ASP A 251 62.75 -60.86 -2.82
C ASP A 251 62.79 -62.18 -3.61
N GLN A 252 61.65 -62.63 -4.15
CA GLN A 252 61.58 -63.77 -5.07
C GLN A 252 62.36 -63.53 -6.36
N GLN A 253 62.27 -62.32 -6.94
CA GLN A 253 63.05 -61.94 -8.12
C GLN A 253 64.55 -61.86 -7.83
N ALA A 254 64.94 -61.31 -6.67
CA ALA A 254 66.33 -61.28 -6.22
C ALA A 254 66.88 -62.70 -6.03
N GLU A 255 66.11 -63.61 -5.43
CA GLU A 255 66.51 -65.01 -5.23
C GLU A 255 66.58 -65.79 -6.56
N LEU A 256 65.61 -65.62 -7.47
CA LEU A 256 65.68 -66.19 -8.82
C LEU A 256 66.88 -65.64 -9.62
N ASN A 257 67.25 -64.38 -9.41
CA ASN A 257 68.45 -63.80 -10.03
C ASN A 257 69.74 -64.34 -9.42
N ARG A 258 69.82 -64.55 -8.09
CA ARG A 258 70.95 -65.28 -7.45
C ARG A 258 71.10 -66.69 -8.02
N GLN A 259 70.00 -67.42 -8.16
CA GLN A 259 70.00 -68.78 -8.72
C GLN A 259 70.44 -68.79 -10.19
N ARG A 260 70.01 -67.80 -10.99
CA ARG A 260 70.50 -67.60 -12.37
C ARG A 260 71.99 -67.26 -12.41
N GLU A 261 72.47 -66.36 -11.57
CA GLU A 261 73.90 -66.04 -11.47
C GLU A 261 74.71 -67.26 -11.04
N GLN A 262 74.24 -68.05 -10.08
CA GLN A 262 74.92 -69.25 -9.63
C GLN A 262 74.96 -70.31 -10.73
N LEU A 263 73.82 -70.57 -11.41
CA LEU A 263 73.77 -71.44 -12.59
C LEU A 263 74.70 -70.96 -13.72
N GLN A 264 74.82 -69.65 -13.94
CA GLN A 264 75.78 -69.09 -14.90
C GLN A 264 77.23 -69.30 -14.46
N ARG A 265 77.57 -69.04 -13.19
CA ARG A 265 78.92 -69.29 -12.64
C ARG A 265 79.28 -70.77 -12.68
N ASP A 266 78.33 -71.67 -12.41
CA ASP A 266 78.52 -73.12 -12.50
C ASP A 266 78.69 -73.57 -13.96
N GLN A 267 77.91 -73.01 -14.90
CA GLN A 267 78.10 -73.23 -16.34
C GLN A 267 79.43 -72.66 -16.83
N ASP A 268 79.89 -71.51 -16.35
CA ASP A 268 81.19 -70.94 -16.70
C ASP A 268 82.35 -71.73 -16.11
N ALA A 269 82.25 -72.16 -14.85
CA ALA A 269 83.21 -73.07 -14.25
C ALA A 269 83.25 -74.41 -14.98
N GLN A 270 82.11 -74.91 -15.45
CA GLN A 270 82.06 -76.13 -16.26
C GLN A 270 82.66 -75.90 -17.66
N ARG A 271 82.30 -74.81 -18.36
CA ARG A 271 82.93 -74.43 -19.65
C ARG A 271 84.44 -74.25 -19.52
N LEU A 272 84.94 -73.71 -18.40
CA LEU A 272 86.37 -73.56 -18.14
C LEU A 272 87.06 -74.90 -17.89
N LYS A 273 86.42 -75.83 -17.15
CA LYS A 273 86.92 -77.22 -17.00
C LYS A 273 86.89 -77.96 -18.34
N ASP A 274 85.82 -77.85 -19.11
CA ASP A 274 85.69 -78.50 -20.42
C ASP A 274 86.73 -77.93 -21.40
N GLN A 275 87.02 -76.62 -21.36
CA GLN A 275 88.13 -76.01 -22.11
C GLN A 275 89.52 -76.37 -21.57
N GLN A 276 89.67 -76.73 -20.29
CA GLN A 276 90.91 -77.31 -19.76
C GLN A 276 91.05 -78.73 -20.29
N HIS A 277 90.07 -79.61 -20.08
CA HIS A 277 90.05 -80.97 -20.60
C HIS A 277 90.17 -81.05 -22.12
N GLN A 278 89.64 -80.09 -22.89
CA GLN A 278 89.88 -79.99 -24.33
C GLN A 278 91.32 -79.62 -24.64
N ARG A 279 91.96 -78.70 -23.89
CA ARG A 279 93.39 -78.39 -24.05
C ARG A 279 94.29 -79.55 -23.61
N ASP A 280 93.97 -80.22 -22.52
CA ASP A 280 94.64 -81.44 -22.07
C ASP A 280 94.52 -82.54 -23.13
N GLN A 281 93.33 -82.72 -23.72
CA GLN A 281 93.09 -83.66 -24.81
C GLN A 281 93.76 -83.24 -26.12
N GLU A 282 93.85 -81.95 -26.44
CA GLU A 282 94.58 -81.44 -27.61
C GLU A 282 96.10 -81.56 -27.43
N GLU A 283 96.63 -81.39 -26.22
CA GLU A 283 98.05 -81.61 -25.93
C GLU A 283 98.37 -83.12 -25.96
N LEU A 284 97.55 -83.96 -25.32
CA LEU A 284 97.63 -85.41 -25.43
C LEU A 284 97.46 -85.87 -26.89
N ALA A 285 96.58 -85.25 -27.67
CA ALA A 285 96.37 -85.58 -29.09
C ALA A 285 97.51 -85.05 -29.97
N ARG A 286 98.16 -83.92 -29.64
CA ARG A 286 99.39 -83.47 -30.30
C ARG A 286 100.52 -84.45 -30.03
N LEU A 287 100.73 -84.83 -28.76
CA LEU A 287 101.72 -85.85 -28.38
C LEU A 287 101.43 -87.19 -29.08
N ARG A 288 100.16 -87.59 -29.19
CA ARG A 288 99.73 -88.86 -29.80
C ARG A 288 99.77 -88.83 -31.34
N ALA A 289 99.44 -87.71 -31.99
CA ALA A 289 99.53 -87.54 -33.44
C ALA A 289 100.98 -87.33 -33.92
N GLN A 290 101.81 -86.70 -33.09
CA GLN A 290 103.27 -86.64 -33.30
C GLN A 290 103.95 -88.01 -33.08
N ALA A 291 103.27 -88.95 -32.43
CA ALA A 291 103.70 -90.33 -32.23
C ALA A 291 103.00 -91.38 -33.13
N ALA A 292 101.96 -91.02 -33.89
CA ALA A 292 101.16 -91.99 -34.65
C ALA A 292 100.56 -91.46 -35.96
N ALA A 293 101.10 -92.00 -37.06
CA ALA A 293 100.37 -92.28 -38.28
C ALA A 293 100.58 -93.78 -38.62
N PRO A 294 99.72 -94.46 -39.40
CA PRO A 294 98.55 -93.95 -40.13
C PRO A 294 97.26 -94.81 -39.94
N ALA A 295 96.31 -94.62 -40.85
CA ALA A 295 95.25 -95.54 -41.31
C ALA A 295 93.85 -95.51 -40.62
N PRO A 296 92.74 -95.58 -41.41
CA PRO A 296 91.34 -95.60 -40.93
C PRO A 296 90.67 -96.98 -41.10
N VAL A 297 89.40 -97.14 -40.62
CA VAL A 297 88.23 -97.70 -41.37
C VAL A 297 86.94 -97.73 -40.49
N THR A 298 85.76 -97.68 -41.15
CA THR A 298 84.45 -98.33 -40.77
C THR A 298 83.75 -98.03 -39.43
N THR A 299 82.42 -98.15 -39.22
CA THR A 299 81.13 -97.90 -39.96
C THR A 299 79.96 -98.29 -39.01
N ALA A 300 78.75 -97.75 -39.20
CA ALA A 300 77.45 -98.27 -38.70
C ALA A 300 77.16 -98.25 -37.17
N ALA A 301 75.92 -98.35 -36.66
CA ALA A 301 74.60 -97.89 -37.14
C ALA A 301 73.47 -98.03 -36.06
N ALA A 302 72.64 -97.00 -35.87
CA ALA A 302 71.27 -97.02 -35.28
C ALA A 302 71.11 -97.58 -33.82
N PRO A 303 69.90 -97.74 -33.22
CA PRO A 303 68.57 -97.17 -33.53
C PRO A 303 67.80 -96.49 -32.34
N GLN A 304 66.75 -95.70 -32.68
CA GLN A 304 65.38 -95.55 -32.10
C GLN A 304 65.04 -95.80 -30.60
N VAL A 305 64.04 -95.05 -30.06
CA VAL A 305 62.66 -95.53 -29.65
C VAL A 305 61.88 -94.49 -28.79
N ALA A 306 60.60 -94.24 -29.15
CA ALA A 306 59.40 -93.74 -28.37
C ALA A 306 59.53 -92.54 -27.36
N GLU A 307 58.47 -91.89 -26.84
CA GLU A 307 57.02 -92.14 -26.65
C GLU A 307 56.28 -90.77 -26.60
N LYS A 308 55.18 -90.46 -27.32
CA LYS A 308 53.73 -90.67 -27.02
C LYS A 308 53.27 -90.21 -25.62
N VAL A 309 52.08 -89.63 -25.36
CA VAL A 309 50.74 -89.61 -26.00
C VAL A 309 50.00 -88.29 -25.58
N GLU A 310 49.26 -87.54 -26.42
CA GLU A 310 47.77 -87.53 -26.63
C GLU A 310 46.92 -87.44 -25.31
N VAL A 311 45.79 -86.74 -25.11
CA VAL A 311 44.75 -85.95 -25.86
C VAL A 311 43.94 -85.11 -24.80
N ALA A 312 42.98 -84.17 -25.00
CA ALA A 312 42.33 -83.43 -26.11
C ALA A 312 41.52 -82.20 -25.54
N PRO A 313 41.05 -81.22 -26.34
CA PRO A 313 40.29 -80.03 -25.90
C PRO A 313 38.74 -80.15 -26.00
N ILE A 314 37.99 -79.25 -25.35
CA ILE A 314 36.51 -79.19 -25.35
C ILE A 314 36.00 -77.74 -25.51
N SER A 315 35.03 -77.52 -26.40
CA SER A 315 34.25 -76.28 -26.61
C SER A 315 33.10 -76.17 -25.55
N ILE A 316 32.17 -75.21 -25.46
CA ILE A 316 31.34 -74.52 -26.47
C ILE A 316 30.72 -73.24 -25.84
N HIS A 317 30.28 -72.32 -26.71
CA HIS A 317 29.15 -71.35 -26.68
C HIS A 317 28.35 -71.02 -25.37
N ALA A 318 27.63 -69.89 -25.25
CA ALA A 318 27.54 -68.59 -25.96
C ALA A 318 26.43 -67.73 -25.27
N VAL A 319 25.99 -66.62 -25.90
CA VAL A 319 24.80 -65.79 -25.56
C VAL A 319 25.02 -64.95 -24.28
N ALA A 320 25.01 -63.61 -24.26
CA ALA A 320 24.03 -62.59 -24.71
C ALA A 320 22.76 -62.55 -23.83
N ALA A 321 22.00 -61.46 -23.69
CA ALA A 321 22.06 -60.12 -24.31
C ALA A 321 21.61 -59.02 -23.29
N GLU A 322 21.42 -57.77 -23.77
CA GLU A 322 20.32 -56.80 -23.47
C GLU A 322 19.64 -56.74 -22.07
N SER A 323 19.19 -55.62 -21.51
CA SER A 323 19.24 -54.15 -21.76
C SER A 323 18.80 -53.46 -20.43
N ASP A 324 18.75 -52.14 -20.18
CA ASP A 324 19.03 -50.87 -20.88
C ASP A 324 20.05 -50.05 -20.00
N ASP A 325 20.53 -48.82 -20.23
CA ASP A 325 20.13 -47.57 -20.91
C ASP A 325 19.10 -46.65 -20.19
N VAL A 326 19.20 -45.35 -20.51
CA VAL A 326 18.39 -44.19 -20.12
C VAL A 326 18.67 -43.60 -18.73
N THR A 327 19.59 -42.63 -18.72
CA THR A 327 19.58 -41.53 -17.75
C THR A 327 18.26 -40.76 -17.80
N THR A 328 17.47 -40.78 -16.72
CA THR A 328 16.36 -39.82 -16.52
C THR A 328 16.44 -39.25 -15.11
N THR A 329 17.13 -38.12 -14.98
CA THR A 329 17.14 -37.30 -13.74
C THR A 329 15.92 -36.37 -13.71
N ALA A 330 14.74 -36.90 -14.02
CA ALA A 330 13.47 -36.22 -13.92
C ALA A 330 12.59 -36.96 -12.90
N PRO A 331 11.93 -36.25 -11.98
CA PRO A 331 11.00 -36.87 -11.02
C PRO A 331 9.75 -37.42 -11.74
N SER A 332 8.95 -38.24 -11.06
CA SER A 332 7.73 -38.81 -11.61
C SER A 332 6.76 -37.72 -12.05
N VAL A 333 5.91 -38.03 -13.03
CA VAL A 333 4.81 -37.14 -13.44
C VAL A 333 3.90 -36.83 -12.25
N ASP A 334 3.72 -37.79 -11.34
CA ASP A 334 2.90 -37.58 -10.13
C ASP A 334 3.62 -36.72 -9.08
N ASP A 335 4.93 -36.88 -8.86
CA ASP A 335 5.74 -35.97 -8.02
C ASP A 335 5.64 -34.52 -8.53
N ILE A 336 5.65 -34.33 -9.86
CA ILE A 336 5.52 -33.00 -10.49
C ILE A 336 4.10 -32.44 -10.28
N VAL A 337 3.07 -33.28 -10.37
CA VAL A 337 1.67 -32.89 -10.06
C VAL A 337 1.52 -32.50 -8.59
N GLU A 338 2.13 -33.24 -7.65
CA GLU A 338 2.11 -32.92 -6.22
C GLU A 338 2.84 -31.61 -5.91
N VAL A 339 4.03 -31.38 -6.49
CA VAL A 339 4.79 -30.13 -6.32
C VAL A 339 4.03 -28.93 -6.90
N VAL A 340 3.32 -29.08 -8.02
CA VAL A 340 2.49 -28.01 -8.59
C VAL A 340 1.21 -27.77 -7.78
N ALA A 341 0.55 -28.83 -7.30
CA ALA A 341 -0.61 -28.72 -6.41
C ALA A 341 -0.25 -27.97 -5.11
N LEU A 342 0.85 -28.38 -4.45
CA LEU A 342 1.35 -27.76 -3.23
C LEU A 342 1.89 -26.34 -3.45
N GLY A 343 2.54 -26.09 -4.60
CA GLY A 343 3.14 -24.79 -4.92
C GLY A 343 2.13 -23.69 -5.31
N PHE A 344 0.91 -24.07 -5.70
CA PHE A 344 -0.15 -23.14 -6.11
C PHE A 344 -1.44 -23.23 -5.26
N ASP A 345 -1.44 -24.07 -4.22
CA ASP A 345 -2.59 -24.33 -3.32
C ASP A 345 -3.87 -24.74 -4.08
N VAL A 346 -3.72 -25.72 -4.97
CA VAL A 346 -4.81 -26.30 -5.78
C VAL A 346 -4.86 -27.81 -5.68
N ASP A 347 -6.01 -28.43 -5.96
CA ASP A 347 -6.15 -29.87 -5.91
C ASP A 347 -5.37 -30.58 -7.03
N LEU A 348 -5.02 -31.86 -6.81
CA LEU A 348 -4.22 -32.67 -7.73
C LEU A 348 -4.84 -32.82 -9.12
N ASN A 349 -6.16 -32.75 -9.27
CA ASN A 349 -6.82 -32.83 -10.58
C ASN A 349 -6.66 -31.50 -11.33
N THR A 350 -6.81 -30.36 -10.64
CA THR A 350 -6.55 -29.03 -11.20
C THR A 350 -5.09 -28.88 -11.61
N ALA A 351 -4.14 -29.27 -10.76
CA ALA A 351 -2.71 -29.26 -11.09
C ALA A 351 -2.37 -30.15 -12.30
N ARG A 352 -2.92 -31.37 -12.35
CA ARG A 352 -2.74 -32.30 -13.48
C ARG A 352 -3.38 -31.77 -14.77
N ALA A 353 -4.53 -31.09 -14.69
CA ALA A 353 -5.18 -30.46 -15.84
C ALA A 353 -4.35 -29.28 -16.40
N TRP A 354 -3.74 -28.46 -15.55
CA TRP A 354 -2.84 -27.38 -15.98
C TRP A 354 -1.60 -27.93 -16.68
N LEU A 355 -0.96 -28.97 -16.11
CA LEU A 355 0.20 -29.62 -16.70
C LEU A 355 -0.11 -30.32 -18.04
N GLN A 356 -1.34 -30.82 -18.22
CA GLN A 356 -1.81 -31.32 -19.52
C GLN A 356 -2.08 -30.20 -20.54
N ALA A 357 -2.60 -29.06 -20.11
CA ALA A 357 -2.90 -27.92 -20.99
C ALA A 357 -1.65 -27.13 -21.45
N ILE A 358 -0.51 -27.32 -20.79
CA ILE A 358 0.76 -26.60 -21.07
C ILE A 358 1.71 -27.43 -21.96
N ARG A 359 1.43 -28.72 -22.21
CA ARG A 359 2.20 -29.53 -23.16
C ARG A 359 1.86 -29.19 -24.62
N PHE A 360 2.91 -28.99 -25.42
CA PHE A 360 2.90 -29.15 -26.87
C PHE A 360 3.00 -30.63 -27.26
#